data_AF-A0A5K1K1L1-F1
#
_entry.id   AF-A0A5K1K1L1-F1
#
_cell.length_a   1.000
_cell.length_b   1.000
_cell.length_c   1.000
_cell.angle_alpha   90.00
_cell.angle_beta   90.00
_cell.angle_gamma   90.00
#
_symmetry.space_group_name_H-M   'P 1'
#
loop_
_entity.id
_entity.type
_entity.pdbx_description
1 polymer ?
#
loop_
_entity_poly.entity_id
_entity_poly.type
_entity_poly.pdbx_seq_one_letter_code
_entity_poly.pdbx_strand_id
1 'polypeptide(L)'
;MSKRRLSESPERSERPSKLAAGASHWAHREARQIVLTYPSTKPSQPTRAVPFQQPTGLLTFSYTPKRVLEFDNSALRYYIDPPPGADLRYGYERWIKRPEERARLDGLLRAVERAMQKADADVGPGSGKKWLRDISLVTWRGIMT
;
A
#
# COMPACT_ATOMS: atom_id res chain seq x y z
N MET A 1 -31.69 -60.97 10.18
CA MET A 1 -33.17 -60.98 10.14
C MET A 1 -33.70 -59.88 11.07
N SER A 2 -34.89 -59.33 10.78
CA SER A 2 -35.59 -58.19 11.45
C SER A 2 -35.16 -56.80 10.92
N LYS A 3 -35.84 -56.10 9.98
CA LYS A 3 -37.23 -55.61 9.75
C LYS A 3 -37.62 -54.31 10.52
N ARG A 4 -37.91 -53.27 9.70
CA ARG A 4 -38.92 -52.17 9.86
C ARG A 4 -38.59 -51.06 10.88
N ARG A 5 -38.95 -49.77 10.74
CA ARG A 5 -39.73 -48.90 9.81
C ARG A 5 -39.42 -47.44 10.23
N LEU A 6 -39.15 -46.52 9.28
CA LEU A 6 -39.88 -45.28 8.91
C LEU A 6 -40.65 -44.46 9.98
N SER A 7 -40.58 -43.13 9.78
CA SER A 7 -41.26 -41.97 10.41
C SER A 7 -40.55 -41.40 11.66
N GLU A 8 -40.42 -40.10 11.92
CA GLU A 8 -41.22 -38.91 11.59
C GLU A 8 -40.35 -37.66 11.90
N SER A 9 -40.57 -36.54 11.21
CA SER A 9 -40.10 -35.21 11.66
C SER A 9 -41.13 -34.62 12.61
N PRO A 10 -40.69 -33.95 13.69
CA PRO A 10 -40.83 -32.49 13.77
C PRO A 10 -39.54 -31.89 14.39
N GLU A 11 -39.24 -30.59 14.46
CA GLU A 11 -40.05 -29.41 14.56
C GLU A 11 -39.14 -28.21 14.18
N ARG A 12 -39.68 -27.27 13.40
CA ARG A 12 -38.98 -26.03 13.03
C ARG A 12 -38.93 -25.12 14.24
N SER A 13 -37.75 -24.96 14.85
CA SER A 13 -37.51 -23.88 15.81
C SER A 13 -37.66 -22.53 15.10
N GLU A 14 -38.74 -21.84 15.46
CA GLU A 14 -39.12 -20.52 15.00
C GLU A 14 -38.00 -19.51 15.33
N ARG A 15 -37.43 -18.89 14.29
CA ARG A 15 -36.62 -17.69 14.46
C ARG A 15 -37.58 -16.53 14.79
N PRO A 16 -37.41 -15.81 15.90
CA PRO A 16 -38.29 -14.73 16.27
C PRO A 16 -38.20 -13.60 15.23
N SER A 17 -39.37 -13.28 14.67
CA SER A 17 -39.62 -12.19 13.75
C SER A 17 -39.65 -10.84 14.49
N LYS A 18 -38.84 -9.91 13.99
CA LYS A 18 -39.18 -8.50 13.72
C LYS A 18 -39.45 -7.58 14.93
N LEU A 19 -38.44 -6.77 15.26
CA LEU A 19 -38.63 -5.35 15.55
C LEU A 19 -37.76 -4.55 14.58
N ALA A 20 -38.40 -4.06 13.52
CA ALA A 20 -37.85 -3.07 12.62
C ALA A 20 -38.05 -1.69 13.25
N ALA A 21 -36.97 -1.02 13.60
CA ALA A 21 -36.90 0.44 13.73
C ALA A 21 -35.43 0.87 13.81
N GLY A 22 -34.91 1.47 12.74
CA GLY A 22 -33.58 2.14 12.77
C GLY A 22 -32.62 1.81 11.63
N ALA A 23 -32.99 0.98 10.65
CA ALA A 23 -32.16 0.70 9.49
C ALA A 23 -32.54 1.59 8.29
N SER A 24 -32.21 2.87 8.35
CA SER A 24 -32.41 3.78 7.22
C SER A 24 -31.43 4.96 7.25
N HIS A 25 -30.19 4.72 6.82
CA HIS A 25 -29.36 5.80 6.26
C HIS A 25 -28.27 5.31 5.28
N TRP A 26 -27.96 4.03 5.21
CA TRP A 26 -27.13 3.50 4.12
C TRP A 26 -27.98 3.29 2.87
N ALA A 27 -28.57 4.38 2.36
CA ALA A 27 -29.09 4.41 1.02
C ALA A 27 -27.97 3.90 0.10
N HIS A 28 -28.23 2.81 -0.60
CA HIS A 28 -27.39 2.31 -1.68
C HIS A 28 -27.22 3.45 -2.68
N ARG A 29 -26.13 4.21 -2.52
CA ARG A 29 -25.66 5.11 -3.54
C ARG A 29 -25.29 4.20 -4.70
N GLU A 30 -26.17 4.08 -5.69
CA GLU A 30 -25.86 3.38 -6.93
C GLU A 30 -24.52 3.93 -7.43
N ALA A 31 -23.49 3.12 -7.29
CA ALA A 31 -22.16 3.48 -7.72
C ALA A 31 -22.22 3.53 -9.24
N ARG A 32 -22.38 4.73 -9.79
CA ARG A 32 -22.16 4.98 -11.22
C ARG A 32 -20.79 4.40 -11.56
N GLN A 33 -20.77 3.34 -12.36
CA GLN A 33 -19.53 2.78 -12.87
C GLN A 33 -18.93 3.80 -13.83
N ILE A 34 -17.99 4.60 -13.34
CA ILE A 34 -17.20 5.48 -14.17
C ILE A 34 -16.24 4.58 -14.94
N VAL A 35 -16.58 4.28 -16.20
CA VAL A 35 -15.68 3.57 -17.11
C VAL A 35 -14.64 4.58 -17.59
N LEU A 36 -13.45 4.53 -17.00
CA LEU A 36 -12.31 5.33 -17.45
C LEU A 36 -11.72 4.69 -18.70
N THR A 37 -11.63 5.46 -19.78
CA THR A 37 -10.95 5.03 -20.99
C THR A 37 -9.43 5.07 -20.77
N TYR A 38 -8.70 4.06 -21.23
CA TYR A 38 -7.25 4.09 -21.20
C TYR A 38 -6.70 5.27 -22.01
N PRO A 39 -5.66 5.97 -21.51
CA PRO A 39 -5.04 7.05 -22.27
C PRO A 39 -4.41 6.50 -23.55
N SER A 40 -4.44 7.28 -24.63
CA SER A 40 -3.76 6.94 -25.88
C SER A 40 -2.25 6.80 -25.65
N THR A 41 -1.68 5.69 -26.08
CA THR A 41 -0.22 5.42 -26.03
C THR A 41 0.54 6.03 -27.20
N LYS A 42 -0.16 6.58 -28.21
CA LYS A 42 0.48 7.28 -29.32
C LYS A 42 1.23 8.50 -28.76
N PRO A 43 2.52 8.67 -29.05
CA PRO A 43 3.27 9.81 -28.58
C PRO A 43 2.65 11.08 -29.17
N SER A 44 1.93 11.85 -28.36
CA SER A 44 1.65 13.23 -28.69
C SER A 44 3.00 13.94 -28.70
N GLN A 45 3.41 14.49 -29.84
CA GLN A 45 4.66 15.24 -29.90
C GLN A 45 4.64 16.32 -28.81
N PRO A 46 5.52 16.23 -27.80
CA PRO A 46 5.60 17.29 -26.79
C PRO A 46 6.13 18.52 -27.51
N THR A 47 5.29 19.54 -27.66
CA THR A 47 5.67 20.82 -28.26
C THR A 47 6.72 21.56 -27.42
N ARG A 48 6.89 21.15 -26.15
CA ARG A 48 7.88 21.67 -25.21
C ARG A 48 8.27 20.59 -24.19
N ALA A 49 9.54 20.57 -23.79
CA ALA A 49 10.01 19.73 -22.70
C ALA A 49 9.29 20.08 -21.38
N VAL A 50 8.85 19.07 -20.65
CA VAL A 50 8.21 19.24 -19.33
C VAL A 50 9.29 19.63 -18.31
N PRO A 51 9.10 20.71 -17.54
CA PRO A 51 10.04 21.05 -16.49
C PRO A 51 9.97 20.02 -15.36
N PHE A 52 11.12 19.48 -14.97
CA PHE A 52 11.23 18.60 -13.80
C PHE A 52 11.68 19.39 -12.58
N GLN A 53 11.06 19.10 -11.44
CA GLN A 53 11.50 19.63 -10.16
C GLN A 53 12.67 18.80 -9.61
N GLN A 54 13.59 19.44 -8.88
CA GLN A 54 14.65 18.72 -8.18
C GLN A 54 14.05 17.88 -7.05
N PRO A 55 14.31 16.56 -6.99
CA PRO A 55 13.82 15.73 -5.90
C PRO A 55 14.37 16.22 -4.55
N THR A 56 13.45 16.45 -3.60
CA THR A 56 13.80 16.87 -2.24
C THR A 56 13.57 15.72 -1.27
N GLY A 57 14.56 15.41 -0.44
CA GLY A 57 14.45 14.37 0.59
C GLY A 57 13.58 14.84 1.75
N LEU A 58 12.39 14.25 1.90
CA LEU A 58 11.47 14.58 2.99
C LEU A 58 11.79 13.80 4.27
N LEU A 59 12.07 12.51 4.11
CA LEU A 59 12.44 11.60 5.18
C LEU A 59 13.06 10.33 4.60
N THR A 60 13.68 9.54 5.47
CA THR A 60 14.15 8.19 5.19
C THR A 60 13.60 7.22 6.22
N PHE A 61 13.57 5.95 5.86
CA PHE A 61 13.28 4.85 6.76
C PHE A 61 14.09 3.63 6.35
N SER A 62 14.29 2.73 7.30
CA SER A 62 15.02 1.49 7.15
C SER A 62 14.09 0.30 7.39
N TYR A 63 14.46 -0.84 6.84
CA TYR A 63 13.84 -2.11 7.17
C TYR A 63 14.85 -2.99 7.91
N THR A 64 14.45 -3.50 9.07
CA THR A 64 15.24 -4.52 9.77
C THR A 64 15.28 -5.82 8.97
N PRO A 65 16.18 -6.77 9.32
CA PRO A 65 16.17 -8.10 8.73
C PRO A 65 14.82 -8.82 8.84
N LYS A 66 13.94 -8.43 9.78
CA LYS A 66 12.59 -8.97 9.94
C LYS A 66 11.51 -8.15 9.21
N ARG A 67 11.88 -7.24 8.29
CA ARG A 67 10.98 -6.30 7.58
C ARG A 67 10.17 -5.38 8.50
N VAL A 68 10.70 -5.07 9.68
CA VAL A 68 10.11 -4.05 10.56
C VAL A 68 10.54 -2.68 10.06
N LEU A 69 9.57 -1.78 9.90
CA LEU A 69 9.80 -0.40 9.49
C LEU A 69 10.36 0.41 10.66
N GLU A 70 11.53 1.00 10.47
CA GLU A 70 12.18 1.88 11.44
C GLU A 70 12.49 3.22 10.77
N PHE A 71 12.24 4.33 11.47
CA PHE A 71 12.49 5.67 10.92
C PHE A 71 13.88 6.16 11.34
N ASP A 72 14.87 5.45 10.82
CA ASP A 72 16.28 5.73 10.99
C ASP A 72 17.06 5.37 9.71
N ASN A 73 18.38 5.51 9.81
CA ASN A 73 19.30 5.17 8.73
C ASN A 73 20.06 3.86 9.00
N SER A 74 19.52 2.96 9.82
CA SER A 74 20.19 1.72 10.23
C SER A 74 20.52 0.79 9.06
N ALA A 75 19.72 0.83 7.98
CA ALA A 75 19.94 0.06 6.77
C ALA A 75 20.71 0.82 5.66
N LEU A 76 21.14 2.06 5.92
CA LEU A 76 21.94 2.83 4.97
C LEU A 76 23.33 2.22 4.84
N ARG A 77 23.75 1.91 3.61
CA ARG A 77 25.05 1.33 3.30
C ARG A 77 25.90 2.33 2.55
N TYR A 78 27.19 2.35 2.86
CA TYR A 78 28.17 3.14 2.13
C TYR A 78 28.77 2.31 1.02
N TYR A 79 29.01 2.94 -0.12
CA TYR A 79 29.72 2.31 -1.23
C TYR A 79 31.19 2.14 -0.85
N ILE A 80 31.69 0.93 -1.05
CA ILE A 80 33.10 0.56 -0.93
C ILE A 80 33.40 -0.26 -2.18
N ASP A 81 34.52 0.02 -2.83
CA ASP A 81 34.90 -0.72 -4.03
C ASP A 81 34.99 -2.22 -3.74
N PRO A 82 34.34 -3.07 -4.55
CA PRO A 82 34.43 -4.50 -4.37
C PRO A 82 35.87 -4.98 -4.67
N PRO A 83 36.34 -6.05 -4.01
CA PRO A 83 37.62 -6.65 -4.34
C PRO A 83 37.68 -7.03 -5.83
N PRO A 84 38.81 -6.75 -6.53
CA PRO A 84 38.98 -7.16 -7.92
C PRO A 84 38.81 -8.67 -8.08
N GLY A 85 38.08 -9.09 -9.12
CA GLY A 85 37.84 -10.51 -9.39
C GLY A 85 36.90 -11.22 -8.41
N ALA A 86 36.10 -10.48 -7.62
CA ALA A 86 35.12 -11.08 -6.73
C ALA A 86 34.13 -12.00 -7.49
N ASP A 87 34.01 -13.25 -7.06
CA ASP A 87 33.05 -14.20 -7.64
C ASP A 87 31.64 -13.92 -7.13
N LEU A 88 30.77 -13.41 -8.00
CA LEU A 88 29.37 -13.10 -7.69
C LEU A 88 28.51 -14.36 -7.43
N ARG A 89 29.01 -15.55 -7.76
CA ARG A 89 28.34 -16.83 -7.46
C ARG A 89 28.63 -17.30 -6.04
N TYR A 90 29.63 -16.73 -5.37
CA TYR A 90 30.03 -17.16 -4.04
C TYR A 90 28.88 -16.99 -3.03
N GLY A 91 28.45 -18.11 -2.45
CA GLY A 91 27.40 -18.12 -1.43
C GLY A 91 25.98 -18.14 -1.97
N TYR A 92 25.78 -18.34 -3.27
CA TYR A 92 24.46 -18.55 -3.86
C TYR A 92 23.70 -19.72 -3.20
N GLU A 93 24.36 -20.86 -3.00
CA GLU A 93 23.74 -22.07 -2.41
C GLU A 93 23.26 -21.89 -0.96
N ARG A 94 23.84 -20.94 -0.22
CA ARG A 94 23.43 -20.61 1.15
C ARG A 94 22.61 -19.32 1.23
N TRP A 95 22.31 -18.70 0.08
CA TRP A 95 21.54 -17.47 0.03
C TRP A 95 20.08 -17.76 0.36
N ILE A 96 19.60 -17.14 1.43
CA ILE A 96 18.21 -17.27 1.85
C ILE A 96 17.38 -16.30 0.99
N LYS A 97 16.80 -16.80 -0.12
CA LYS A 97 15.82 -16.05 -0.90
C LYS A 97 14.57 -15.83 -0.06
N ARG A 98 14.30 -14.58 0.28
CA ARG A 98 13.07 -14.20 0.99
C ARG A 98 11.90 -14.14 0.02
N PRO A 99 10.68 -14.51 0.44
CA PRO A 99 9.51 -14.43 -0.42
C PRO A 99 9.29 -12.99 -0.88
N GLU A 100 9.05 -12.84 -2.18
CA GLU A 100 8.66 -11.59 -2.80
C GLU A 100 7.19 -11.34 -2.46
N GLU A 101 6.93 -10.33 -1.64
CA GLU A 101 5.57 -9.87 -1.38
C GLU A 101 5.21 -8.79 -2.39
N ARG A 102 3.91 -8.69 -2.73
CA ARG A 102 3.41 -7.52 -3.47
C ARG A 102 3.81 -6.26 -2.73
N ALA A 103 4.36 -5.28 -3.45
CA ALA A 103 4.83 -4.03 -2.87
C ALA A 103 3.69 -3.33 -2.12
N ARG A 104 3.74 -3.34 -0.79
CA ARG A 104 2.74 -2.71 0.06
C ARG A 104 3.02 -1.23 0.18
N LEU A 105 1.97 -0.40 0.19
CA LEU A 105 2.10 1.04 0.39
C LEU A 105 2.18 1.42 1.87
N ASP A 106 1.98 0.48 2.80
CA ASP A 106 1.92 0.74 4.25
C ASP A 106 3.14 1.53 4.77
N GLY A 107 4.35 1.15 4.35
CA GLY A 107 5.58 1.84 4.77
C GLY A 107 5.63 3.28 4.25
N LEU A 108 5.22 3.48 2.99
CA LEU A 108 5.18 4.79 2.37
C LEU A 108 4.09 5.69 3.00
N LEU A 109 2.92 5.14 3.32
CA LEU A 109 1.84 5.89 3.98
C LEU A 109 2.21 6.29 5.41
N ARG A 110 2.86 5.40 6.18
CA ARG A 110 3.41 5.75 7.50
C ARG A 110 4.49 6.82 7.42
N ALA A 111 5.31 6.78 6.38
CA ALA A 111 6.29 7.83 6.10
C ALA A 111 5.60 9.17 5.82
N VAL A 112 4.59 9.20 4.96
CA VAL A 112 3.81 10.42 4.67
C VAL A 112 3.18 10.98 5.94
N GLU A 113 2.56 10.14 6.77
CA GLU A 113 1.98 10.56 8.05
C GLU A 113 3.03 11.23 8.95
N ARG A 114 4.22 10.64 9.06
CA ARG A 114 5.32 11.21 9.86
C ARG A 114 5.87 12.50 9.25
N ALA A 115 5.91 12.61 7.92
CA ALA A 115 6.28 13.84 7.22
C ALA A 115 5.30 14.98 7.54
N MET A 116 4.01 14.68 7.56
CA MET A 116 2.96 15.64 7.90
C MET A 116 3.08 16.09 9.35
N GLN A 117 3.29 15.16 10.29
CA GLN A 117 3.49 15.48 11.70
C GLN A 117 4.73 16.37 11.91
N LYS A 118 5.81 16.09 11.18
CA LYS A 118 7.02 16.91 11.22
C LYS A 118 6.76 18.32 10.67
N ALA A 119 6.06 18.45 9.54
CA ALA A 119 5.69 19.75 9.00
C ALA A 119 4.82 20.55 9.98
N ASP A 120 3.82 19.90 10.58
CA ASP A 120 2.96 20.51 11.59
C ASP A 120 3.74 21.00 12.82
N ALA A 121 4.82 20.30 13.20
CA ALA A 121 5.72 20.72 14.27
C ALA A 121 6.67 21.87 13.87
N ASP A 122 7.23 21.84 12.66
CA ASP A 122 8.24 22.80 12.20
C ASP A 122 7.65 24.15 11.75
N VAL A 123 6.48 24.13 11.09
CA VAL A 123 5.85 25.31 10.48
C VAL A 123 4.60 25.76 11.25
N GLY A 124 3.91 24.82 11.88
CA GLY A 124 2.70 25.07 12.66
C GLY A 124 1.50 24.22 12.22
N PRO A 125 0.42 24.19 13.03
CA PRO A 125 -0.68 23.25 12.85
C PRO A 125 -1.39 23.38 11.49
N GLY A 126 -1.57 22.26 10.80
CA GLY A 126 -2.28 22.18 9.51
C GLY A 126 -1.40 22.38 8.28
N SER A 127 -0.11 22.69 8.46
CA SER A 127 0.86 22.79 7.38
C SER A 127 1.12 21.44 6.69
N GLY A 128 1.14 20.33 7.43
CA GLY A 128 1.30 18.99 6.87
C GLY A 128 0.13 18.59 5.97
N LYS A 129 -1.10 18.93 6.38
CA LYS A 129 -2.30 18.73 5.54
C LYS A 129 -2.29 19.59 4.28
N LYS A 130 -1.79 20.83 4.38
CA LYS A 130 -1.61 21.72 3.22
C LYS A 130 -0.61 21.11 2.24
N TRP A 131 0.56 20.69 2.73
CA TRP A 131 1.58 20.04 1.93
C TRP A 131 1.06 18.81 1.19
N LEU A 132 0.29 17.93 1.87
CA LEU A 132 -0.28 16.74 1.22
C LEU A 132 -1.26 17.09 0.09
N ARG A 133 -1.99 18.21 0.18
CA ARG A 133 -2.93 18.65 -0.89
C ARG A 133 -2.21 19.07 -2.16
N ASP A 134 -0.96 19.51 -2.05
CA ASP A 134 -0.14 19.91 -3.19
C ASP A 134 0.46 18.68 -3.92
N ILE A 135 0.32 17.47 -3.35
CA ILE A 135 0.82 16.22 -3.93
C ILE A 135 -0.28 15.54 -4.75
N SER A 136 0.00 15.30 -6.03
CA SER A 136 -0.95 14.61 -6.93
C SER A 136 -0.83 13.07 -6.89
N LEU A 137 0.34 12.53 -6.55
CA LEU A 137 0.62 11.10 -6.59
C LEU A 137 1.60 10.68 -5.49
N VAL A 138 1.27 9.59 -4.81
CA VAL A 138 2.16 8.91 -3.85
C VAL A 138 2.31 7.46 -4.31
N THR A 139 3.51 7.08 -4.73
CA THR A 139 3.81 5.71 -5.21
C THR A 139 5.27 5.36 -5.02
N TRP A 140 5.59 4.07 -5.16
CA TRP A 140 6.98 3.62 -5.23
C TRP A 140 7.61 4.07 -6.56
N ARG A 141 8.87 4.49 -6.52
CA ARG A 141 9.64 4.88 -7.70
C ARG A 141 9.59 3.81 -8.81
N GLY A 142 9.72 2.53 -8.45
CA GLY A 142 9.70 1.42 -9.40
C GLY A 142 8.37 1.21 -10.14
N ILE A 143 7.28 1.84 -9.71
CA ILE A 143 5.99 1.80 -10.43
C ILE A 143 5.95 2.83 -11.56
N MET A 144 6.72 3.92 -11.46
CA MET A 144 6.76 4.98 -12.47
C MET A 144 7.77 4.72 -13.60
N THR A 145 8.62 3.70 -13.45
CA THR A 145 9.75 3.42 -14.35
C THR A 145 9.56 2.10 -15.06
#